data_AF-A0A0P1EA02-F1
#
_entry.id   AF-A0A0P1EA02-F1
#
_cell.length_a   1.000
_cell.length_b   1.000
_cell.length_c   1.000
_cell.angle_alpha   90.00
_cell.angle_beta   90.00
_cell.angle_gamma   90.00
#
_symmetry.space_group_name_H-M   'P 1'
#
loop_
_entity.id
_entity.type
_entity.pdbx_description
1 polymer ?
#
loop_
_entity_poly.entity_id
_entity_poly.type
_entity_poly.pdbx_seq_one_letter_code
_entity_poly.pdbx_strand_id
1 'polypeptide(L)' 'MNAPTDISMKTDEVLRVELEVFRRQHRDLDEAIEALQATGTSDQLTIKRLKKQKLRLKDIIRLIEDRLTPDIIA' A
#
# COMPACT_ATOMS: atom_id res chain seq x y z
N MET A 1 12.99 9.87 9.70
CA MET A 1 12.79 9.78 8.23
C MET A 1 13.86 8.84 7.69
N ASN A 2 13.55 7.58 7.41
CA ASN A 2 14.50 6.59 6.85
C ASN A 2 13.73 5.54 6.03
N ALA A 3 13.02 5.98 4.98
CA ALA A 3 12.26 5.08 4.11
C ALA A 3 12.87 4.79 2.72
N PRO A 4 13.78 5.61 2.13
CA PRO A 4 14.26 5.30 0.77
C PRO A 4 15.42 4.31 0.69
N THR A 5 16.24 4.16 1.74
CA THR A 5 17.51 3.42 1.65
C THR A 5 17.34 1.90 1.75
N ASP A 6 16.31 1.43 2.45
CA ASP A 6 16.09 0.00 2.72
C ASP A 6 15.63 -0.75 1.46
N ILE A 7 14.81 -0.10 0.63
CA ILE A 7 14.32 -0.67 -0.61
C ILE A 7 15.48 -0.88 -1.59
N SER A 8 16.47 0.03 -1.61
CA SER A 8 17.66 -0.03 -2.49
C SER A 8 18.47 -1.31 -2.37
N MET A 9 18.57 -1.88 -1.16
CA MET A 9 19.40 -3.06 -0.89
C MET A 9 18.67 -4.40 -1.05
N LYS A 10 17.36 -4.41 -1.32
CA LYS A 10 16.57 -5.64 -1.45
C LYS A 10 16.67 -6.23 -2.86
N THR A 11 16.83 -7.54 -2.93
CA THR A 11 16.75 -8.32 -4.18
C THR A 11 15.33 -8.32 -4.72
N ASP A 12 15.17 -8.41 -6.04
CA ASP A 12 13.87 -8.42 -6.73
C ASP A 12 12.88 -9.46 -6.17
N GLU A 13 13.39 -10.60 -5.70
CA GLU A 13 12.59 -11.66 -5.07
C GLU A 13 11.96 -11.18 -3.76
N VAL A 14 12.72 -10.46 -2.93
CA VAL A 14 12.23 -9.87 -1.68
C VAL A 14 11.20 -8.78 -1.98
N LEU A 15 11.48 -7.94 -2.99
CA LEU A 15 10.56 -6.89 -3.43
C LEU A 15 9.22 -7.45 -3.93
N ARG A 16 9.22 -8.60 -4.62
CA ARG A 16 7.99 -9.29 -5.04
C ARG A 16 7.18 -9.80 -3.85
N VAL A 17 7.83 -10.38 -2.84
CA VAL A 17 7.14 -10.81 -1.61
C VAL A 17 6.56 -9.62 -0.86
N GLU A 18 7.33 -8.54 -0.70
CA GLU A 18 6.84 -7.31 -0.06
C GLU A 18 5.68 -6.68 -0.83
N LEU A 19 5.77 -6.64 -2.16
CA LEU A 19 4.69 -6.17 -3.02
C LEU A 19 3.39 -6.95 -2.78
N GLU A 20 3.47 -8.27 -2.67
CA GLU A 20 2.29 -9.11 -2.41
C GLU A 20 1.71 -8.86 -1.01
N VAL A 21 2.57 -8.71 -0.01
CA VAL A 21 2.16 -8.34 1.36
C VAL A 21 1.47 -6.98 1.38
N PHE A 22 2.05 -5.97 0.74
CA PHE A 22 1.45 -4.63 0.68
C PHE A 22 0.14 -4.62 -0.11
N ARG A 23 0.05 -5.36 -1.21
CA ARG A 23 -1.20 -5.53 -1.97
C ARG A 23 -2.30 -6.17 -1.13
N ARG A 24 -1.96 -7.17 -0.32
CA ARG A 24 -2.90 -7.80 0.62
C ARG A 24 -3.35 -6.82 1.70
N GLN A 25 -2.42 -6.14 2.37
CA GLN A 25 -2.75 -5.11 3.37
C GLN A 25 -3.61 -3.98 2.81
N HIS A 26 -3.35 -3.57 1.57
CA HIS A 26 -4.15 -2.55 0.89
C HIS A 26 -5.60 -3.03 0.67
N ARG A 27 -5.80 -4.30 0.31
CA ARG A 27 -7.14 -4.91 0.17
C ARG A 27 -7.85 -5.00 1.52
N ASP A 28 -7.15 -5.47 2.54
CA ASP A 28 -7.71 -5.57 3.91
C ASP A 28 -8.15 -4.20 4.43
N LEU A 29 -7.37 -3.14 4.16
CA LEU A 29 -7.73 -1.76 4.49
C LEU A 29 -8.98 -1.28 3.73
N ASP A 30 -9.16 -1.73 2.49
CA ASP A 30 -10.35 -1.39 1.70
C ASP A 30 -11.61 -2.03 2.28
N GLU A 31 -11.54 -3.33 2.56
CA GLU A 31 -12.64 -4.06 3.19
C GLU A 31 -12.99 -3.46 4.56
N ALA A 32 -11.99 -3.07 5.34
CA ALA A 32 -12.22 -2.37 6.60
C ALA A 32 -12.92 -1.02 6.40
N ILE A 33 -12.51 -0.21 5.41
CA ILE A 33 -13.16 1.07 5.09
C ILE A 33 -14.61 0.83 4.67
N GLU A 34 -14.88 -0.15 3.81
CA GLU A 34 -16.23 -0.48 3.35
C GLU A 34 -17.11 -0.96 4.50
N ALA A 35 -16.61 -1.85 5.37
CA ALA A 35 -17.33 -2.33 6.55
C ALA A 35 -17.67 -1.19 7.53
N LEU A 36 -16.73 -0.26 7.75
CA LEU A 36 -17.00 0.96 8.51
C LEU A 36 -18.05 1.81 7.78
N GLN A 37 -17.93 2.06 6.48
CA GLN A 37 -18.93 2.87 5.77
C GLN A 37 -20.34 2.26 5.83
N ALA A 38 -20.45 0.94 5.75
CA ALA A 38 -21.72 0.21 5.81
C ALA A 38 -22.39 0.26 7.19
N THR A 39 -21.62 0.34 8.28
CA THR A 39 -22.16 0.37 9.66
C THR A 39 -22.78 1.73 10.05
N GLY A 40 -22.64 2.78 9.24
CA GLY A 40 -23.40 4.04 9.33
C GLY A 40 -23.08 4.95 10.54
N THR A 41 -22.47 4.41 11.59
CA THR A 41 -22.00 5.13 12.80
C THR A 41 -20.53 5.53 12.71
N SER A 42 -19.93 5.37 11.53
CA SER A 42 -18.49 5.42 11.39
C SER A 42 -17.92 6.82 11.56
N ASP A 43 -17.05 6.91 12.56
CA ASP A 43 -16.21 8.06 12.83
C ASP A 43 -15.44 8.45 11.56
N GLN A 44 -15.83 9.58 10.97
CA GLN A 44 -15.22 10.09 9.74
C GLN A 44 -13.71 10.32 9.90
N LEU A 45 -13.24 10.58 11.13
CA LEU A 45 -11.82 10.70 11.42
C LEU A 45 -11.10 9.37 11.21
N THR A 46 -11.69 8.27 11.68
CA THR A 46 -11.18 6.91 11.50
C THR A 46 -11.14 6.52 10.03
N ILE A 47 -12.23 6.75 9.27
CA ILE A 47 -12.24 6.52 7.82
C ILE A 47 -11.15 7.33 7.11
N LYS A 48 -10.99 8.62 7.47
CA LYS A 48 -9.97 9.49 6.88
C LYS A 48 -8.55 9.00 7.17
N ARG A 49 -8.30 8.48 8.38
CA ARG A 49 -7.00 7.86 8.75
C ARG A 49 -6.73 6.59 7.95
N LEU A 50 -7.71 5.72 7.79
CA LEU A 50 -7.58 4.48 6.99
C LEU A 50 -7.32 4.80 5.52
N LYS A 51 -8.06 5.74 4.93
CA LYS A 51 -7.82 6.21 3.55
C LYS A 51 -6.41 6.77 3.36
N LYS A 52 -5.88 7.51 4.34
CA LYS A 52 -4.49 8.00 4.30
C LYS A 52 -3.46 6.88 4.40
N GLN A 53 -3.73 5.82 5.16
CA GLN A 53 -2.88 4.63 5.20
C GLN A 53 -2.92 3.88 3.88
N LYS A 54 -4.11 3.67 3.32
CA LYS A 54 -4.32 3.06 2.00
C LYS A 54 -3.55 3.81 0.91
N LEU A 55 -3.60 5.14 0.90
CA LEU A 55 -2.86 5.95 -0.07
C LEU A 55 -1.34 5.72 0.04
N ARG A 56 -0.80 5.70 1.27
CA ARG A 56 0.63 5.42 1.48
C ARG A 56 1.04 4.02 1.00
N LEU A 57 0.22 3.00 1.25
CA LEU A 57 0.48 1.65 0.74
C LEU A 57 0.47 1.63 -0.78
N LYS A 58 -0.49 2.32 -1.42
CA LYS A 58 -0.54 2.45 -2.89
C LYS A 58 0.72 3.11 -3.45
N ASP A 59 1.23 4.16 -2.80
CA ASP A 59 2.46 4.83 -3.23
C ASP A 59 3.69 3.92 -3.11
N ILE A 60 3.79 3.13 -2.03
CA ILE A 60 4.87 2.14 -1.82
C ILE A 60 4.77 1.01 -2.84
N ILE A 61 3.57 0.46 -3.07
CA ILE A 61 3.30 -0.56 -4.09
C ILE A 61 3.80 -0.07 -5.44
N ARG A 62 3.44 1.16 -5.82
CA ARG A 62 3.84 1.75 -7.09
C ARG A 62 5.36 1.92 -7.20
N LEU A 63 6.02 2.36 -6.13
CA LEU A 63 7.49 2.47 -6.09
C LEU A 63 8.18 1.11 -6.29
N ILE A 64 7.64 0.05 -5.68
CA ILE A 64 8.16 -1.31 -5.80
C ILE A 64 7.87 -1.87 -7.20
N GLU A 65 6.67 -1.64 -7.73
CA GLU A 65 6.29 -2.02 -9.10
C GLU A 65 7.17 -1.32 -10.14
N ASP A 66 7.33 0.01 -10.07
CA ASP A 66 8.17 0.79 -10.98
C ASP A 66 9.62 0.27 -10.99
N ARG A 67 10.11 -0.23 -9.85
CA ARG A 67 11.43 -0.84 -9.75
C ARG A 67 11.50 -2.27 -10.32
N LEU A 68 10.45 -3.07 -10.12
CA LEU A 68 10.38 -4.46 -10.61
C LEU A 68 10.03 -4.55 -12.10
N THR A 69 9.34 -3.56 -12.64
CA THR A 69 8.95 -3.45 -14.06
C THR A 69 9.46 -2.14 -14.66
N PRO A 70 10.78 -1.96 -14.79
CA PRO A 70 11.35 -0.75 -15.37
C PRO A 70 11.00 -0.53 -16.86
N ASP A 71 10.42 -1.52 -17.54
CA ASP A 71 10.32 -1.62 -19.00
C ASP A 71 8.88 -1.62 -19.59
N ILE A 72 7.89 -1.04 -18.90
CA ILE A 72 6.49 -0.99 -19.40
C ILE A 72 5.98 0.45 -19.65
N ILE A 73 6.80 1.48 -19.37
CA ILE A 73 6.49 2.88 -19.70
C ILE A 73 7.57 3.43 -20.65
N ALA A 74 7.60 2.91 -21.87
CA ALA A 74 8.31 3.46 -23.04
C ALA A 74 7.35 3.49 -24.25
#